data_AF-A0A094M2L4-F1
#
_entry.id   AF-A0A094M2L4-F1
#
_cell.length_a   1.000
_cell.length_b   1.000
_cell.length_c   1.000
_cell.angle_alpha   90.00
_cell.angle_beta   90.00
_cell.angle_gamma   90.00
#
_symmetry.space_group_name_H-M   'P 1'
#
loop_
_entity.id
_entity.type
_entity.pdbx_description
1 polymer ?
#
loop_
_entity_poly.entity_id
_entity_poly.type
_entity_poly.pdbx_seq_one_letter_code
_entity_poly.pdbx_strand_id
1 'polypeptide(L)' 'MANRNRLLVPGVQQAIDQMKYEIAQEFGVQLGPDTTARANGSVGGEITKRLVKMAEQQLGSQK' A
#
# COMPACT_ATOMS: atom_id res chain seq x y z
N MET A 1 -20.05 8.66 1.59
CA MET A 1 -19.88 7.53 0.66
C MET A 1 -18.58 6.83 0.99
N ALA A 2 -18.62 5.56 1.40
CA ALA A 2 -17.41 4.79 1.70
C ALA A 2 -16.78 4.33 0.38
N ASN A 3 -15.68 4.96 -0.01
CA ASN A 3 -14.92 4.56 -1.18
C ASN A 3 -14.16 3.26 -0.85
N ARG A 4 -14.82 2.11 -1.04
CA ARG A 4 -14.19 0.80 -0.89
C ARG A 4 -13.29 0.56 -2.11
N ASN A 5 -12.02 0.93 -1.99
CA ASN A 5 -10.97 0.43 -2.88
C ASN A 5 -10.88 -1.09 -2.72
N ARG A 6 -11.62 -1.82 -3.55
CA ARG A 6 -11.50 -3.28 -3.63
C ARG A 6 -10.15 -3.61 -4.25
N LEU A 7 -9.48 -4.61 -3.68
CA LEU A 7 -8.28 -5.16 -4.30
C LEU A 7 -8.64 -5.73 -5.68
N LEU A 8 -7.80 -5.41 -6.66
CA LEU A 8 -7.99 -5.80 -8.05
C LEU A 8 -7.68 -7.28 -8.30
N VAL A 9 -6.84 -7.89 -7.47
CA VAL A 9 -6.40 -9.29 -7.61
C VAL A 9 -6.97 -10.10 -6.44
N PRO A 10 -7.72 -11.19 -6.69
CA PRO A 10 -8.18 -12.08 -5.64
C PRO A 10 -7.01 -12.67 -4.84
N GLY A 11 -7.15 -12.75 -3.51
CA GLY A 11 -6.16 -13.39 -2.64
C GLY A 11 -4.96 -12.53 -2.22
N VAL A 12 -4.74 -11.34 -2.79
CA VAL A 12 -3.56 -10.50 -2.44
C VAL A 12 -3.70 -9.72 -1.13
N GLN A 13 -4.86 -9.82 -0.47
CA GLN A 13 -5.17 -9.07 0.75
C GLN A 13 -4.11 -9.25 1.83
N GLN A 14 -3.69 -10.50 2.09
CA GLN A 14 -2.71 -10.79 3.12
C GLN A 14 -1.34 -10.16 2.82
N ALA A 15 -0.89 -10.23 1.57
CA ALA A 15 0.39 -9.63 1.15
C ALA A 15 0.37 -8.10 1.24
N ILE A 16 -0.74 -7.47 0.85
CA ILE A 16 -0.94 -6.03 0.96
C ILE A 16 -1.04 -5.60 2.42
N ASP A 17 -1.70 -6.38 3.27
CA ASP A 17 -1.78 -6.10 4.70
C ASP A 17 -0.42 -6.18 5.37
N GLN A 18 0.41 -7.17 5.01
CA GLN A 18 1.78 -7.28 5.50
C GLN A 18 2.59 -6.02 5.13
N MET A 19 2.59 -5.63 3.85
CA MET A 19 3.28 -4.41 3.40
C MET A 19 2.75 -3.15 4.11
N LYS A 20 1.43 -3.06 4.32
CA LYS A 20 0.80 -1.93 5.02
C LYS A 20 1.36 -1.78 6.43
N TYR A 21 1.49 -2.86 7.20
CA TYR A 21 2.00 -2.79 8.57
C TYR A 21 3.52 -2.52 8.61
N GLU A 22 4.29 -3.10 7.68
CA GLU A 22 5.71 -2.82 7.54
C GLU A 22 5.97 -1.34 7.26
N ILE A 23 5.29 -0.77 6.26
CA ILE A 23 5.42 0.65 5.91
C ILE A 23 4.95 1.55 7.05
N ALA A 24 3.85 1.19 7.71
CA ALA A 24 3.36 1.95 8.87
C ALA A 24 4.41 2.00 9.99
N GLN A 25 5.12 0.89 10.24
CA GLN A 25 6.23 0.85 11.19
C GLN A 25 7.41 1.70 10.71
N GLU A 26 7.84 1.57 9.44
CA GLU A 26 8.93 2.38 8.87
C GLU A 26 8.65 3.88 8.97
N PHE A 27 7.40 4.30 8.79
CA PHE A 27 7.00 5.71 8.82
C PHE A 27 6.64 6.20 10.23
N GLY A 28 6.65 5.32 11.23
CA GLY A 28 6.20 5.65 12.60
C GLY A 28 4.73 6.07 12.67
N VAL A 29 3.89 5.56 11.76
CA VAL A 29 2.46 5.89 11.67
C VAL A 29 1.65 4.81 12.37
N GLN A 30 0.90 5.18 13.39
CA GLN A 30 -0.13 4.32 13.94
C GLN A 30 -1.41 4.44 13.11
N LEU A 31 -1.80 3.38 12.40
CA LEU A 31 -3.01 3.41 11.57
C LEU A 31 -4.26 3.40 12.46
N GLY A 32 -5.20 4.31 12.19
CA GLY A 32 -6.41 4.40 12.99
C GLY A 32 -7.29 5.61 12.65
N PRO A 33 -8.52 5.65 13.18
CA PRO A 33 -9.45 6.75 12.94
C PRO A 33 -8.96 8.07 13.55
N ASP A 34 -8.18 8.02 14.63
CA ASP A 34 -7.64 9.19 15.33
C ASP A 34 -6.37 9.75 14.66
N THR A 35 -5.79 9.00 13.74
CA THR A 35 -4.60 9.41 12.98
C THR A 35 -5.01 10.28 11.81
N THR A 36 -4.23 11.34 11.54
CA THR A 36 -4.54 12.26 10.44
C THR A 36 -4.72 11.53 9.12
N ALA A 37 -5.68 11.99 8.30
CA ALA A 37 -5.94 11.41 6.98
C ALA A 37 -4.68 11.40 6.10
N ARG A 38 -3.80 12.41 6.25
CA ARG A 38 -2.52 12.48 5.55
C ARG A 38 -1.55 11.38 5.99
N ALA A 39 -1.44 11.10 7.28
CA ALA A 39 -0.56 10.04 7.79
C ALA A 39 -1.08 8.65 7.43
N ASN A 40 -2.39 8.41 7.54
CA ASN A 40 -2.99 7.16 7.04
C ASN A 40 -2.79 7.03 5.51
N GLY A 41 -2.94 8.14 4.78
CA GLY A 41 -2.78 8.19 3.33
C GLY A 41 -1.34 7.98 2.84
N SER A 42 -0.32 8.39 3.61
CA SER A 42 1.09 8.22 3.22
C SER A 42 1.49 6.74 3.14
N VAL A 43 0.97 5.91 4.07
CA VAL A 43 1.18 4.45 4.03
C VAL A 43 0.59 3.85 2.76
N GLY A 44 -0.65 4.21 2.42
CA GLY A 44 -1.30 3.74 1.18
C GLY A 44 -0.58 4.19 -0.09
N GLY A 45 -0.08 5.44 -0.12
CA GLY A 45 0.70 5.96 -1.24
C GLY A 45 2.00 5.20 -1.46
N GLU A 46 2.71 4.84 -0.39
CA GLU A 46 3.96 4.09 -0.46
C GLU A 46 3.73 2.63 -0.93
N ILE A 47 2.62 1.99 -0.52
CA ILE A 47 2.23 0.66 -1.06
C ILE A 47 2.12 0.73 -2.59
N THR A 48 1.35 1.69 -3.12
CA THR A 48 1.20 1.86 -4.57
C THR A 48 2.55 2.12 -5.24
N LYS A 49 3.39 2.98 -4.65
CA LYS A 49 4.71 3.31 -5.19
C LYS A 49 5.62 2.07 -5.29
N ARG A 50 5.66 1.22 -4.27
CA ARG A 50 6.45 -0.03 -4.28
C ARG A 50 5.92 -1.00 -5.33
N LEU A 51 4.60 -1.18 -5.41
CA LEU A 51 3.98 -2.05 -6.41
C LEU A 51 4.27 -1.62 -7.84
N VAL A 52 4.14 -0.32 -8.14
CA VAL A 52 4.46 0.23 -9.46
C VAL A 52 5.93 0.03 -9.79
N LYS A 53 6.83 0.33 -8.85
CA LYS A 53 8.28 0.11 -9.04
C LYS A 53 8.61 -1.37 -9.34
N MET A 54 7.99 -2.32 -8.62
CA MET A 54 8.18 -3.76 -8.90
C MET A 54 7.68 -4.14 -10.28
N ALA A 55 6.52 -3.62 -10.69
CA ALA A 55 5.97 -3.87 -12.01
C ALA A 55 6.85 -3.28 -13.13
N GLU A 56 7.35 -2.05 -12.95
CA GLU A 56 8.29 -1.41 -13.88
C GLU A 56 9.58 -2.21 -14.05
N GLN A 57 10.12 -2.77 -12.96
CA GLN A 57 11.30 -3.65 -13.01
C GLN A 57 11.02 -4.94 -13.79
N GLN A 58 9.87 -5.60 -13.55
CA GLN A 58 9.49 -6.83 -14.26
C GLN A 58 9.25 -6.58 -15.75
N LEU A 59 8.57 -5.48 -16.10
CA LEU A 59 8.31 -5.09 -17.49
C LEU A 59 9.60 -4.64 -18.20
N GLY A 60 10.51 -3.99 -17.50
CA GLY A 60 11.82 -3.59 -18.02
C GLY A 60 12.73 -4.79 -18.33
N SER A 61 12.59 -5.89 -17.60
CA SER A 61 13.32 -7.15 -17.85
C SER A 61 12.71 -8.04 -18.94
N GLN A 62 11.51 -7.73 -19.44
CA GLN A 62 10.83 -8.47 -20.52
C GLN A 62 11.14 -7.95 -21.94
N LYS A 63 12.15 -7.09 -22.10
CA LYS A 63 12.65 -6.63 -23.40
C LYS A 63 13.96 -7.29 -23.80
#